data_AF-A0A923BYQ3-F1
#
_entry.id   AF-A0A923BYQ3-F1
#
_cell.length_a   1.000
_cell.length_b   1.000
_cell.length_c   1.000
_cell.angle_alpha   90.00
_cell.angle_beta   90.00
_cell.angle_gamma   90.00
#
_symmetry.space_group_name_H-M   'P 1'
#
loop_
_entity.id
_entity.type
_entity.pdbx_description
1 polymer ?
#
loop_
_entity_poly.entity_id
_entity_poly.type
_entity_poly.pdbx_seq_one_letter_code
_entity_poly.pdbx_strand_id
1 'polypeptide(L)'
;MQHDHPLEGYQIALNSGAPSFVKAAAQGIPVFVKLGELPKGKHRVRITAVRKNTADATLTGEINVLVREPAAWIPGSLGGDAFSVSLEPSSCNLEDLFENVATIVAYGPQSRKCTATIVLSLVNGDELLRAQVCEPLDFPISPQVWRKKFTQFASQGDWAWRYLDAASGKLVFTVDELGERTFPLQRKTLPLRWVVVRKDGITSVRLLDDTGADDNVATCISYALETPTLLTPHTRQDARIGIGIAGAGRLFYCTSGDDADRLIVSTGLTGNDLQALGFVPNVSDISAGRTTTVEALATIEAWHGARLAGPLADIRRQKILETVHSALFQQICGPAWNRAEAQFLTQSDARSRDELQSHVVKRGGFAVVLKRDYATLPTDGMEIAEWFGALADRFEICKDRSASEFALRLASAPNRIRTWYKNDLERLLENVTQYADVARGARFLALLCARDSEGHNSRMIPRWQWQ
;
A
#
# COMPACT_ATOMS: atom_id res chain seq x y z
N MET A 1 -22.64 -0.61 10.24
CA MET A 1 -21.80 0.08 11.25
C MET A 1 -20.82 -0.95 11.79
N GLN A 2 -19.55 -0.63 11.90
CA GLN A 2 -18.52 -1.53 12.44
C GLN A 2 -17.77 -0.75 13.51
N HIS A 3 -17.34 -1.44 14.57
CA HIS A 3 -16.53 -0.84 15.61
C HIS A 3 -15.26 -1.66 15.82
N ASP A 4 -14.24 -0.96 16.28
CA ASP A 4 -12.90 -1.46 16.60
C ASP A 4 -12.56 -1.18 18.08
N HIS A 5 -13.55 -0.85 18.91
CA HIS A 5 -13.40 -0.59 20.34
C HIS A 5 -14.64 -1.08 21.10
N PRO A 6 -14.54 -1.36 22.42
CA PRO A 6 -15.66 -1.88 23.20
C PRO A 6 -16.87 -0.93 23.24
N LEU A 7 -17.93 -1.28 22.50
CA LEU A 7 -19.22 -0.59 22.52
C LEU A 7 -20.29 -1.43 23.21
N GLU A 8 -21.21 -0.76 23.89
CA GLU A 8 -22.46 -1.37 24.37
C GLU A 8 -23.47 -1.49 23.23
N GLY A 9 -23.57 -0.45 22.40
CA GLY A 9 -24.49 -0.39 21.28
C GLY A 9 -24.48 0.95 20.57
N TYR A 10 -25.50 1.15 19.74
CA TYR A 10 -25.73 2.35 18.96
C TYR A 10 -27.14 2.87 19.23
N GLN A 11 -27.28 4.16 19.48
CA GLN A 11 -28.57 4.85 19.45
C GLN A 11 -28.78 5.43 18.06
N ILE A 12 -29.92 5.12 17.44
CA ILE A 12 -30.23 5.51 16.07
C ILE A 12 -31.54 6.29 16.07
N ALA A 13 -31.47 7.56 15.72
CA ALA A 13 -32.63 8.43 15.57
C ALA A 13 -32.85 8.76 14.09
N LEU A 14 -34.09 8.63 13.62
CA LEU A 14 -34.52 9.07 12.30
C LEU A 14 -35.27 10.39 12.44
N ASN A 15 -34.79 11.43 11.77
CA ASN A 15 -35.26 12.81 11.85
C ASN A 15 -35.26 13.29 13.32
N SER A 16 -36.38 13.82 13.79
CA SER A 16 -36.64 14.19 15.19
C SER A 16 -37.30 13.06 16.00
N GLY A 17 -37.29 11.84 15.49
CA GLY A 17 -37.87 10.67 16.17
C GLY A 17 -37.07 10.21 17.38
N ALA A 18 -37.71 9.42 18.24
CA ALA A 18 -37.06 8.83 19.40
C ALA A 18 -35.92 7.89 18.98
N PRO A 19 -34.75 7.93 19.66
CA PRO A 19 -33.64 7.05 19.35
C PRO A 19 -33.99 5.60 19.68
N SER A 20 -33.67 4.70 18.76
CA SER A 20 -33.74 3.25 18.94
C SER A 20 -32.36 2.72 19.33
N PHE A 21 -32.30 1.79 20.29
CA PHE A 21 -31.03 1.19 20.71
C PHE A 21 -30.78 -0.12 19.95
N VAL A 22 -29.60 -0.25 19.36
CA VAL A 22 -29.13 -1.44 18.67
C VAL A 22 -27.88 -1.94 19.36
N LYS A 23 -27.93 -3.16 19.90
CA LYS A 23 -26.79 -3.78 20.58
C LYS A 23 -25.62 -3.96 19.62
N ALA A 24 -24.41 -3.64 20.09
CA ALA A 24 -23.20 -3.84 19.30
C ALA A 24 -22.88 -5.34 19.16
N ALA A 25 -22.40 -5.74 17.97
CA ALA A 25 -21.79 -7.07 17.78
C ALA A 25 -20.38 -7.13 18.40
N ALA A 26 -19.68 -8.24 18.27
CA ALA A 26 -18.26 -8.32 18.65
C ALA A 26 -17.41 -7.33 17.81
N GLN A 27 -16.24 -6.98 18.34
CA GLN A 27 -15.29 -6.07 17.69
C GLN A 27 -14.95 -6.55 16.28
N GLY A 28 -14.93 -5.63 15.33
CA GLY A 28 -14.70 -5.93 13.92
C GLY A 28 -15.90 -6.54 13.17
N ILE A 29 -17.01 -6.92 13.84
CA ILE A 29 -18.19 -7.47 13.17
C ILE A 29 -19.18 -6.35 12.83
N PRO A 30 -19.59 -6.20 11.57
CA PRO A 30 -20.54 -5.16 11.19
C PRO A 30 -21.96 -5.46 11.70
N VAL A 31 -22.59 -4.44 12.26
CA VAL A 31 -24.03 -4.39 12.59
C VAL A 31 -24.76 -3.70 11.45
N PHE A 32 -25.79 -4.37 10.92
CA PHE A 32 -26.66 -3.85 9.88
C PHE A 32 -27.99 -3.40 10.47
N VAL A 33 -28.49 -2.25 10.00
CA VAL A 33 -29.77 -1.69 10.45
C VAL A 33 -30.63 -1.35 9.24
N LYS A 34 -31.90 -1.75 9.31
CA LYS A 34 -32.89 -1.48 8.29
C LYS A 34 -33.74 -0.27 8.73
N LEU A 35 -33.81 0.76 7.90
CA LEU A 35 -34.54 2.01 8.19
C LEU A 35 -36.05 1.94 7.85
N GLY A 36 -36.55 0.78 7.44
CA GLY A 36 -37.92 0.62 6.96
C GLY A 36 -38.17 1.30 5.61
N GLU A 37 -39.44 1.42 5.23
CA GLU A 37 -39.85 2.22 4.08
C GLU A 37 -39.86 3.70 4.45
N LEU A 38 -39.01 4.48 3.78
CA LEU A 38 -38.91 5.92 4.01
C LEU A 38 -39.84 6.66 3.05
N PRO A 39 -40.66 7.62 3.54
CA PRO A 39 -41.43 8.51 2.69
C PRO A 39 -40.56 9.28 1.70
N LYS A 40 -41.19 9.89 0.69
CA LYS A 40 -40.50 10.81 -0.22
C LYS A 40 -39.96 12.01 0.55
N GLY A 41 -38.73 12.44 0.23
CA GLY A 41 -38.12 13.63 0.83
C GLY A 41 -36.75 13.38 1.47
N LYS A 42 -36.28 14.38 2.23
CA LYS A 42 -35.00 14.35 2.94
C LYS A 42 -35.20 13.78 4.34
N HIS A 43 -34.39 12.80 4.69
CA HIS A 43 -34.35 12.17 6.01
C HIS A 43 -32.95 12.31 6.60
N ARG A 44 -32.87 12.56 7.89
CA ARG A 44 -31.60 12.62 8.63
C ARG A 44 -31.55 11.44 9.60
N VAL A 45 -30.57 10.57 9.44
CA VAL A 45 -30.32 9.45 10.36
C VAL A 45 -29.15 9.85 11.23
N ARG A 46 -29.38 9.98 12.54
CA ARG A 46 -28.33 10.22 13.53
C ARG A 46 -28.01 8.91 14.22
N ILE A 47 -26.72 8.61 14.34
CA ILE A 47 -26.19 7.39 14.94
C ILE A 47 -25.22 7.81 16.03
N THR A 48 -25.48 7.44 17.28
CA THR A 48 -24.64 7.75 18.44
C THR A 48 -24.12 6.45 19.03
N ALA A 49 -22.80 6.29 19.10
CA ALA A 49 -22.17 5.13 19.72
C ALA A 49 -22.20 5.24 21.26
N VAL A 50 -22.64 4.18 21.93
CA VAL A 50 -22.73 4.10 23.40
C VAL A 50 -21.63 3.16 23.90
N ARG A 51 -20.75 3.67 24.76
CA ARG A 51 -19.62 2.93 25.35
C ARG A 51 -20.02 2.29 26.69
N LYS A 52 -19.45 1.12 26.97
CA LYS A 52 -19.79 0.31 28.16
C LYS A 52 -19.40 0.91 29.52
N ASN A 53 -18.48 1.89 29.58
CA ASN A 53 -17.91 2.25 30.89
C ASN A 53 -17.21 3.63 31.02
N THR A 54 -17.75 4.73 30.49
CA THR A 54 -17.18 6.07 30.74
C THR A 54 -18.18 7.20 30.54
N ALA A 55 -18.05 8.27 31.33
CA ALA A 55 -18.75 9.56 31.19
C ALA A 55 -18.16 10.46 30.08
N ASP A 56 -17.41 9.88 29.13
CA ASP A 56 -16.68 10.59 28.07
C ASP A 56 -17.40 10.50 26.72
N ALA A 57 -17.12 11.51 25.88
CA ALA A 57 -17.85 11.92 24.69
C ALA A 57 -18.44 10.77 23.83
N THR A 58 -19.77 10.77 23.72
CA THR A 58 -20.51 9.94 22.76
C THR A 58 -20.16 10.33 21.32
N LEU A 59 -19.61 9.40 20.54
CA LEU A 59 -19.34 9.64 19.12
C LEU A 59 -20.66 9.62 18.35
N THR A 60 -21.00 10.73 17.69
CA THR A 60 -22.22 10.86 16.89
C THR A 60 -21.88 11.08 15.42
N GLY A 61 -22.48 10.27 14.55
CA GLY A 61 -22.46 10.44 13.09
C GLY A 61 -23.84 10.73 12.54
N GLU A 62 -23.92 11.42 11.41
CA GLU A 62 -25.18 11.72 10.71
C GLU A 62 -25.12 11.28 9.25
N ILE A 63 -26.22 10.71 8.74
CA ILE A 63 -26.42 10.32 7.34
C ILE A 63 -27.65 11.06 6.81
N ASN A 64 -27.51 11.74 5.68
CA ASN A 64 -28.65 12.36 5.00
C ASN A 64 -29.10 11.45 3.84
N VAL A 65 -30.38 11.04 3.86
CA VAL A 65 -31.00 10.17 2.85
C VAL A 65 -32.05 10.98 2.09
N LEU A 66 -31.99 10.97 0.75
CA LEU A 66 -33.00 11.59 -0.11
C LEU A 66 -33.76 10.51 -0.87
N VAL A 67 -35.05 10.35 -0.56
CA VAL A 67 -35.96 9.47 -1.30
C VAL A 67 -36.63 10.29 -2.40
N ARG A 68 -36.27 10.01 -3.65
CA ARG A 68 -36.80 10.70 -4.84
C ARG A 68 -38.13 10.09 -5.29
N GLU A 69 -38.90 10.84 -6.05
CA GLU A 69 -40.02 10.26 -6.78
C GLU A 69 -39.54 9.25 -7.83
N PRO A 70 -40.26 8.15 -8.07
CA PRO A 70 -39.97 7.26 -9.17
C PRO A 70 -40.03 8.06 -10.47
N ALA A 71 -38.91 8.19 -11.17
CA ALA A 71 -38.92 8.78 -12.50
C ALA A 71 -39.63 7.80 -13.44
N ALA A 72 -40.66 8.27 -14.16
CA ALA A 72 -41.26 7.49 -15.24
C ALA A 72 -40.17 7.19 -16.28
N TRP A 73 -39.90 5.92 -16.52
CA TRP A 73 -38.97 5.52 -17.56
C TRP A 73 -39.59 5.87 -18.92
N ILE A 74 -38.99 6.84 -19.62
CA ILE A 74 -39.42 7.27 -20.95
C ILE A 74 -38.47 6.63 -21.97
N PRO A 75 -38.95 5.74 -22.87
CA PRO A 75 -38.13 5.22 -23.96
C PRO A 75 -37.54 6.36 -24.78
N GLY A 76 -36.21 6.44 -24.89
CA GLY A 76 -35.50 7.49 -25.62
C GLY A 76 -34.98 8.65 -24.76
N SER A 77 -35.26 8.70 -23.45
CA SER A 77 -34.47 9.53 -22.54
C SER A 77 -33.22 8.77 -22.11
N LEU A 78 -32.05 9.39 -22.25
CA LEU A 78 -30.80 8.90 -21.67
C LEU A 78 -30.89 9.03 -20.14
N GLY A 79 -31.63 8.13 -19.50
CA GLY A 79 -31.66 7.96 -18.04
C GLY A 79 -30.44 7.22 -17.49
N GLY A 80 -29.31 7.25 -18.20
CA GLY A 80 -28.01 6.80 -17.70
C GLY A 80 -27.18 8.02 -17.31
N ASP A 81 -26.40 7.93 -16.23
CA ASP A 81 -25.49 8.99 -15.82
C ASP A 81 -24.70 9.49 -17.05
N ALA A 82 -24.83 10.77 -17.40
CA ALA A 82 -24.25 11.35 -18.62
C ALA A 82 -22.71 11.24 -18.66
N PHE A 83 -22.11 10.91 -17.52
CA PHE A 83 -20.75 10.41 -17.39
C PHE A 83 -20.72 9.33 -16.29
N SER A 84 -19.79 8.38 -16.38
CA SER A 84 -19.59 7.33 -15.38
C SER A 84 -18.16 7.36 -14.86
N VAL A 85 -17.99 7.16 -13.56
CA VAL A 85 -16.67 7.00 -12.93
C VAL A 85 -16.68 5.70 -12.13
N SER A 86 -15.63 4.90 -12.28
CA SER A 86 -15.37 3.70 -11.49
C SER A 86 -14.12 3.87 -10.62
N LEU A 87 -14.19 3.38 -9.40
CA LEU A 87 -13.11 3.35 -8.41
C LEU A 87 -12.93 1.90 -7.95
N GLU A 88 -11.74 1.34 -8.18
CA GLU A 88 -11.41 -0.03 -7.80
C GLU A 88 -10.15 -0.07 -6.90
N PRO A 89 -10.18 -0.76 -5.75
CA PRO A 89 -11.33 -1.50 -5.19
C PRO A 89 -12.44 -0.54 -4.71
N SER A 90 -13.68 -1.00 -4.69
CA SER A 90 -14.83 -0.20 -4.21
C SER A 90 -14.74 0.15 -2.71
N SER A 91 -13.90 -0.59 -1.97
CA SER A 91 -13.56 -0.35 -0.57
C SER A 91 -12.36 0.57 -0.37
N CYS A 92 -11.91 1.28 -1.41
CA CYS A 92 -10.78 2.20 -1.35
C CYS A 92 -10.92 3.17 -0.17
N ASN A 93 -9.92 3.19 0.70
CA ASN A 93 -9.81 4.12 1.82
C ASN A 93 -8.95 5.34 1.45
N LEU A 94 -8.73 6.25 2.40
CA LEU A 94 -7.86 7.42 2.19
C LEU A 94 -6.42 7.00 1.87
N GLU A 95 -5.86 6.07 2.62
CA GLU A 95 -4.50 5.57 2.43
C GLU A 95 -4.31 4.95 1.03
N ASP A 96 -5.23 4.10 0.57
CA ASP A 96 -5.19 3.46 -0.75
C ASP A 96 -5.16 4.49 -1.90
N LEU A 97 -5.90 5.60 -1.74
CA LEU A 97 -5.90 6.69 -2.72
C LEU A 97 -4.56 7.44 -2.72
N PHE A 98 -4.06 7.81 -1.53
CA PHE A 98 -2.82 8.57 -1.39
C PHE A 98 -1.56 7.76 -1.74
N GLU A 99 -1.62 6.43 -1.59
CA GLU A 99 -0.59 5.50 -2.06
C GLU A 99 -0.75 5.13 -3.54
N ASN A 100 -1.75 5.69 -4.22
CA ASN A 100 -2.03 5.50 -5.65
C ASN A 100 -2.28 4.02 -6.04
N VAL A 101 -2.79 3.25 -5.08
CA VAL A 101 -3.19 1.85 -5.26
C VAL A 101 -4.50 1.76 -6.04
N ALA A 102 -5.41 2.72 -5.79
CA ALA A 102 -6.70 2.79 -6.44
C ALA A 102 -6.61 2.96 -7.96
N THR A 103 -7.45 2.23 -8.68
CA THR A 103 -7.65 2.35 -10.12
C THR A 103 -8.89 3.16 -10.38
N ILE A 104 -8.73 4.26 -11.12
CA ILE A 104 -9.85 5.14 -11.50
C ILE A 104 -9.97 5.18 -13.01
N VAL A 105 -11.20 4.98 -13.49
CA VAL A 105 -11.57 5.15 -14.89
C VAL A 105 -12.79 6.05 -14.96
N ALA A 106 -12.79 6.98 -15.90
CA ALA A 106 -13.96 7.81 -16.15
C ALA A 106 -14.29 7.86 -17.64
N TYR A 107 -15.57 7.73 -17.97
CA TYR A 107 -16.12 7.85 -19.30
C TYR A 107 -17.19 8.95 -19.33
N GLY A 108 -17.22 9.71 -20.41
CA GLY A 108 -18.12 10.83 -20.59
C GLY A 108 -17.98 11.43 -21.98
N PRO A 109 -18.70 12.52 -22.29
CA PRO A 109 -18.70 13.12 -23.61
C PRO A 109 -17.35 13.77 -23.92
N GLN A 110 -16.77 13.48 -25.10
CA GLN A 110 -15.47 14.03 -25.50
C GLN A 110 -15.43 15.56 -25.62
N SER A 111 -16.60 16.22 -25.74
CA SER A 111 -16.72 17.68 -25.80
C SER A 111 -16.70 18.35 -24.43
N ARG A 112 -16.63 17.59 -23.34
CA ARG A 112 -16.68 18.08 -21.96
C ARG A 112 -15.44 17.68 -21.19
N LYS A 113 -15.14 18.45 -20.14
CA LYS A 113 -14.04 18.19 -19.22
C LYS A 113 -14.55 17.79 -17.86
N CYS A 114 -13.77 16.98 -17.17
CA CYS A 114 -14.04 16.52 -15.83
C CYS A 114 -13.05 17.15 -14.84
N THR A 115 -13.59 17.75 -13.78
CA THR A 115 -12.79 18.27 -12.68
C THR A 115 -12.80 17.28 -11.53
N ALA A 116 -11.62 16.91 -11.03
CA ALA A 116 -11.47 16.04 -9.86
C ALA A 116 -11.04 16.87 -8.64
N THR A 117 -11.81 16.78 -7.56
CA THR A 117 -11.58 17.51 -6.31
C THR A 117 -11.49 16.54 -5.15
N ILE A 118 -10.44 16.67 -4.32
CA ILE A 118 -10.36 15.99 -3.04
C ILE A 118 -10.85 16.92 -1.92
N VAL A 119 -11.66 16.38 -1.04
CA VAL A 119 -12.10 17.07 0.19
C VAL A 119 -11.71 16.20 1.37
N LEU A 120 -11.04 16.80 2.35
CA LEU A 120 -10.64 16.16 3.60
C LEU A 120 -11.38 16.81 4.76
N SER A 121 -11.82 16.00 5.71
CA SER A 121 -12.60 16.45 6.85
C SER A 121 -12.01 15.96 8.18
N LEU A 122 -12.10 16.81 9.21
CA LEU A 122 -11.77 16.48 10.59
C LEU A 122 -12.86 15.58 11.22
N VAL A 123 -12.58 15.05 12.42
CA VAL A 123 -13.51 14.17 13.16
C VAL A 123 -14.85 14.84 13.46
N ASN A 124 -14.82 16.17 13.68
CA ASN A 124 -16.01 16.97 13.94
C ASN A 124 -16.83 17.28 12.66
N GLY A 125 -16.35 16.85 11.49
CA GLY A 125 -16.99 17.09 10.19
C GLY A 125 -16.52 18.36 9.48
N ASP A 126 -15.69 19.20 10.10
CA ASP A 126 -15.18 20.41 9.48
C ASP A 126 -14.27 20.09 8.30
N GLU A 127 -14.34 20.90 7.24
CA GLU A 127 -13.47 20.77 6.08
C GLU A 127 -12.05 21.21 6.43
N LEU A 128 -11.12 20.24 6.48
CA LEU A 128 -9.70 20.49 6.63
C LEU A 128 -9.08 21.01 5.34
N LEU A 129 -9.56 20.50 4.21
CA LEU A 129 -9.05 20.84 2.90
C LEU A 129 -10.09 20.58 1.82
N ARG A 130 -10.12 21.46 0.83
CA ARG A 130 -10.66 21.19 -0.51
C ARG A 130 -9.64 21.63 -1.55
N ALA A 131 -9.23 20.70 -2.40
CA ALA A 131 -8.23 20.95 -3.42
C ALA A 131 -8.59 20.25 -4.73
N GLN A 132 -8.41 20.96 -5.84
CA GLN A 132 -8.51 20.36 -7.17
C GLN A 132 -7.22 19.56 -7.44
N VAL A 133 -7.37 18.31 -7.89
CA VAL A 133 -6.24 17.39 -8.08
C VAL A 133 -5.34 17.85 -9.23
N CYS A 134 -5.92 18.26 -10.34
CA CYS A 134 -5.20 18.74 -11.52
C CYS A 134 -6.12 19.60 -12.40
N GLU A 135 -5.58 20.23 -13.45
CA GLU A 135 -6.40 20.87 -14.48
C GLU A 135 -7.49 19.93 -15.03
N PRO A 136 -8.65 20.45 -15.46
CA PRO A 136 -9.76 19.63 -15.94
C PRO A 136 -9.34 18.65 -17.04
N LEU A 137 -9.74 17.38 -16.88
CA LEU A 137 -9.32 16.25 -17.70
C LEU A 137 -10.31 15.98 -18.82
N ASP A 138 -9.80 15.62 -20.00
CA ASP A 138 -10.61 15.17 -21.13
C ASP A 138 -11.00 13.69 -20.98
N PHE A 139 -12.15 13.31 -21.51
CA PHE A 139 -12.59 11.91 -21.54
C PHE A 139 -12.01 11.14 -22.73
N PRO A 140 -11.74 9.81 -22.57
CA PRO A 140 -11.81 9.03 -21.34
C PRO A 140 -10.61 9.27 -20.42
N ILE A 141 -10.84 9.24 -19.11
CA ILE A 141 -9.77 9.29 -18.12
C ILE A 141 -9.32 7.84 -17.88
N SER A 142 -8.12 7.51 -18.37
CA SER A 142 -7.51 6.21 -18.15
C SER A 142 -6.83 6.11 -16.78
N PRO A 143 -6.62 4.89 -16.24
CA PRO A 143 -5.89 4.70 -14.99
C PRO A 143 -4.49 5.33 -14.98
N GLN A 144 -3.80 5.26 -16.12
CA GLN A 144 -2.44 5.79 -16.24
C GLN A 144 -2.41 7.33 -16.16
N VAL A 145 -3.37 7.99 -16.82
CA VAL A 145 -3.53 9.45 -16.76
C VAL A 145 -3.85 9.89 -15.35
N TRP A 146 -4.84 9.25 -14.72
CA TRP A 146 -5.20 9.52 -13.34
C TRP A 146 -4.01 9.37 -12.39
N ARG A 147 -3.34 8.21 -12.42
CA ARG A 147 -2.19 7.90 -11.55
C ARG A 147 -1.11 8.96 -11.68
N LYS A 148 -0.75 9.35 -12.90
CA LYS A 148 0.28 10.38 -13.14
C LYS A 148 -0.11 11.72 -12.52
N LYS A 149 -1.35 12.17 -12.76
CA LYS A 149 -1.86 13.45 -12.26
C LYS A 149 -1.99 13.46 -10.74
N PHE A 150 -2.47 12.37 -10.16
CA PHE A 150 -2.60 12.26 -8.71
C PHE A 150 -1.24 12.16 -8.01
N THR A 151 -0.26 11.43 -8.56
CA THR A 151 1.11 11.44 -8.03
C THR A 151 1.69 12.85 -8.04
N GLN A 152 1.49 13.60 -9.13
CA GLN A 152 1.92 14.99 -9.22
C GLN A 152 1.26 15.83 -8.13
N PHE A 153 -0.06 15.74 -7.99
CA PHE A 153 -0.82 16.42 -6.94
C PHE A 153 -0.27 16.10 -5.54
N ALA A 154 -0.18 14.82 -5.18
CA ALA A 154 0.27 14.39 -3.87
C ALA A 154 1.72 14.81 -3.55
N SER A 155 2.56 14.97 -4.59
CA SER A 155 3.94 15.43 -4.46
C SER A 155 4.09 16.95 -4.34
N GLN A 156 3.08 17.73 -4.75
CA GLN A 156 3.17 19.18 -4.83
C GLN A 156 2.61 19.84 -3.58
N GLY A 157 3.46 20.19 -2.60
CA GLY A 157 3.06 20.98 -1.42
C GLY A 157 2.83 20.16 -0.15
N ASP A 158 2.20 20.77 0.86
CA ASP A 158 2.03 20.18 2.20
C ASP A 158 0.90 19.12 2.28
N TRP A 159 0.36 18.67 1.14
CA TRP A 159 -0.76 17.72 1.10
C TRP A 159 -0.44 16.36 1.72
N ALA A 160 0.81 15.90 1.57
CA ALA A 160 1.31 14.66 2.15
C ALA A 160 1.17 14.63 3.68
N TRP A 161 1.09 15.80 4.33
CA TRP A 161 0.84 15.92 5.76
C TRP A 161 -0.63 16.08 6.08
N ARG A 162 -1.37 16.91 5.33
CA ARG A 162 -2.76 17.25 5.68
C ARG A 162 -3.72 16.07 5.61
N TYR A 163 -3.49 15.08 4.74
CA TYR A 163 -4.35 13.91 4.72
C TYR A 163 -4.21 13.04 5.98
N LEU A 164 -3.06 13.09 6.66
CA LEU A 164 -2.85 12.34 7.91
C LEU A 164 -3.65 12.92 9.07
N ASP A 165 -3.93 14.22 9.04
CA ASP A 165 -4.77 14.92 10.00
C ASP A 165 -6.28 14.71 9.72
N ALA A 166 -6.62 14.25 8.50
CA ALA A 166 -8.00 13.99 8.12
C ALA A 166 -8.54 12.73 8.81
N ALA A 167 -9.79 12.82 9.27
CA ALA A 167 -10.55 11.69 9.79
C ALA A 167 -11.28 10.95 8.67
N SER A 168 -11.68 11.67 7.63
CA SER A 168 -12.33 11.12 6.44
C SER A 168 -12.08 12.04 5.25
N GLY A 169 -12.39 11.56 4.05
CA GLY A 169 -12.40 12.40 2.87
C GLY A 169 -13.43 11.95 1.85
N LYS A 170 -13.48 12.68 0.75
CA LYS A 170 -14.25 12.31 -0.44
C LYS A 170 -13.52 12.76 -1.68
N LEU A 171 -13.60 11.93 -2.72
CA LEU A 171 -13.15 12.27 -4.06
C LEU A 171 -14.37 12.59 -4.93
N VAL A 172 -14.41 13.80 -5.45
CA VAL A 172 -15.55 14.34 -6.20
C VAL A 172 -15.13 14.59 -7.65
N PHE A 173 -15.83 13.98 -8.59
CA PHE A 173 -15.71 14.24 -10.03
C PHE A 173 -16.90 15.07 -10.48
N THR A 174 -16.66 16.23 -11.07
CA THR A 174 -17.70 17.15 -11.54
C THR A 174 -17.53 17.39 -13.03
N VAL A 175 -18.62 17.33 -13.79
CA VAL A 175 -18.64 17.58 -15.23
C VAL A 175 -19.72 18.62 -15.52
N ASP A 176 -19.35 19.91 -15.50
CA ASP A 176 -20.24 21.06 -15.75
C ASP A 176 -21.70 20.84 -15.26
N GLU A 177 -22.65 20.83 -16.21
CA GLU A 177 -24.09 20.64 -15.98
C GLU A 177 -24.51 19.16 -15.95
N LEU A 178 -23.60 18.23 -16.28
CA LEU A 178 -23.87 16.78 -16.32
C LEU A 178 -23.85 16.13 -14.93
N GLY A 179 -23.38 16.86 -13.92
CA GLY A 179 -23.52 16.51 -12.50
C GLY A 179 -22.20 16.20 -11.81
N GLU A 180 -22.32 15.59 -10.63
CA GLU A 180 -21.19 15.16 -9.81
C GLU A 180 -21.27 13.68 -9.45
N ARG A 181 -20.09 13.06 -9.30
CA ARG A 181 -19.92 11.73 -8.75
C ARG A 181 -18.98 11.80 -7.56
N THR A 182 -19.44 11.32 -6.41
CA THR A 182 -18.69 11.40 -5.15
C THR A 182 -18.37 10.01 -4.63
N PHE A 183 -17.10 9.77 -4.31
CA PHE A 183 -16.60 8.57 -3.65
C PHE A 183 -16.19 8.91 -2.22
N PRO A 184 -16.91 8.42 -1.19
CA PRO A 184 -16.49 8.60 0.20
C PRO A 184 -15.26 7.76 0.48
N LEU A 185 -14.27 8.35 1.15
CA LEU A 185 -13.02 7.72 1.55
C LEU A 185 -12.98 7.71 3.08
N GLN A 186 -13.25 6.54 3.66
CA GLN A 186 -13.13 6.35 5.09
C GLN A 186 -11.68 6.05 5.44
N ARG A 187 -11.22 6.49 6.60
CA ARG A 187 -9.91 6.10 7.11
C ARG A 187 -10.01 4.75 7.79
N LYS A 188 -9.03 3.86 7.57
CA LYS A 188 -8.94 2.62 8.33
C LYS A 188 -8.53 2.95 9.77
N THR A 189 -9.44 2.81 10.73
CA THR A 189 -9.09 2.92 12.16
C THR A 189 -8.57 1.57 12.63
N LEU A 190 -7.32 1.57 13.12
CA LEU A 190 -6.70 0.43 13.78
C LEU A 190 -6.67 0.73 15.28
N PRO A 191 -6.99 -0.25 16.14
CA PRO A 191 -6.98 -0.05 17.59
C PRO A 191 -5.56 0.21 18.10
N LEU A 192 -4.53 -0.28 17.42
CA LEU A 192 -3.13 0.08 17.63
C LEU A 192 -2.60 0.82 16.40
N ARG A 193 -2.18 2.09 16.53
CA ARG A 193 -1.69 2.86 15.38
C ARG A 193 -0.70 3.96 15.71
N TRP A 194 0.18 4.23 14.76
CA TRP A 194 1.05 5.41 14.75
C TRP A 194 0.33 6.61 14.11
N VAL A 195 0.40 7.74 14.81
CA VAL A 195 -0.04 9.04 14.31
C VAL A 195 1.12 10.02 14.26
N VAL A 196 1.19 10.79 13.17
CA VAL A 196 2.14 11.89 13.07
C VAL A 196 1.57 13.09 13.81
N VAL A 197 2.41 13.73 14.62
CA VAL A 197 2.08 14.98 15.30
C VAL A 197 3.08 16.03 14.85
N ARG A 198 2.59 17.18 14.38
CA ARG A 198 3.42 18.34 14.07
C ARG A 198 3.11 19.46 15.06
N LYS A 199 4.13 19.92 15.77
CA LYS A 199 4.01 21.06 16.69
C LYS A 199 5.25 21.93 16.56
N ASP A 200 5.06 23.24 16.36
CA ASP A 200 6.13 24.23 16.24
C ASP A 200 7.20 23.87 15.19
N GLY A 201 6.78 23.28 14.07
CA GLY A 201 7.66 22.82 12.99
C GLY A 201 8.38 21.49 13.26
N ILE A 202 8.31 20.96 14.48
CA ILE A 202 8.87 19.67 14.87
C ILE A 202 7.87 18.58 14.51
N THR A 203 8.34 17.55 13.80
CA THR A 203 7.55 16.36 13.48
C THR A 203 7.91 15.24 14.46
N SER A 204 6.91 14.69 15.13
CA SER A 204 7.02 13.53 16.00
C SER A 204 5.98 12.47 15.63
N VAL A 205 6.18 11.24 16.11
CA VAL A 205 5.24 10.14 15.93
C VAL A 205 4.81 9.65 17.30
N ARG A 206 3.50 9.50 17.49
CA ARG A 206 2.90 9.01 18.73
C ARG A 206 2.11 7.73 18.48
N LEU A 207 2.17 6.81 19.42
CA LEU A 207 1.33 5.62 19.45
C LEU A 207 -0.03 5.96 20.06
N LEU A 208 -1.10 5.62 19.33
CA LEU A 208 -2.43 5.47 19.88
C LEU A 208 -2.67 3.97 20.09
N ASP A 209 -3.15 3.63 21.28
CA ASP A 209 -3.37 2.26 21.72
C ASP A 209 -4.71 2.20 22.43
N ASP A 210 -5.73 1.86 21.65
CA ASP A 210 -7.13 1.69 22.01
C ASP A 210 -7.50 0.20 22.11
N THR A 211 -6.50 -0.70 22.18
CA THR A 211 -6.70 -2.17 22.25
C THR A 211 -7.38 -2.63 23.54
N GLY A 212 -7.38 -1.79 24.59
CA GLY A 212 -8.01 -2.08 25.88
C GLY A 212 -7.35 -3.21 26.67
N ALA A 213 -6.20 -3.71 26.22
CA ALA A 213 -5.42 -4.74 26.90
C ALA A 213 -4.43 -4.09 27.87
N ASP A 214 -4.72 -4.14 29.17
CA ASP A 214 -3.77 -3.71 30.20
C ASP A 214 -2.55 -4.65 30.28
N ASP A 215 -2.71 -5.92 29.87
CA ASP A 215 -1.68 -6.97 30.01
C ASP A 215 -0.78 -7.17 28.78
N ASN A 216 -1.16 -6.69 27.58
CA ASN A 216 -0.30 -6.78 26.39
C ASN A 216 0.51 -5.50 26.19
N VAL A 217 1.78 -5.54 26.57
CA VAL A 217 2.71 -4.42 26.35
C VAL A 217 3.04 -4.34 24.85
N ALA A 218 2.46 -3.36 24.16
CA ALA A 218 2.76 -3.11 22.75
C ALA A 218 4.27 -2.98 22.53
N THR A 219 4.83 -3.82 21.66
CA THR A 219 6.24 -3.73 21.26
C THR A 219 6.37 -2.59 20.26
N CYS A 220 7.27 -1.64 20.51
CA CYS A 220 7.49 -0.47 19.67
C CYS A 220 8.94 -0.41 19.21
N ILE A 221 9.17 -0.40 17.90
CA ILE A 221 10.51 -0.31 17.32
C ILE A 221 10.52 0.69 16.16
N SER A 222 11.71 1.18 15.80
CA SER A 222 11.89 1.96 14.57
C SER A 222 13.20 1.66 13.85
N TYR A 223 13.21 1.93 12.55
CA TYR A 223 14.38 1.82 11.68
C TYR A 223 14.63 3.19 11.05
N ALA A 224 15.88 3.64 11.04
CA ALA A 224 16.24 4.84 10.30
C ALA A 224 16.16 4.56 8.79
N LEU A 225 15.86 5.59 7.97
CA LEU A 225 15.91 5.42 6.52
C LEU A 225 17.33 5.07 6.05
N GLU A 226 18.34 5.67 6.67
CA GLU A 226 19.75 5.50 6.33
C GLU A 226 20.31 4.12 6.71
N THR A 227 19.75 3.48 7.74
CA THR A 227 20.16 2.15 8.23
C THR A 227 18.93 1.26 8.39
N PRO A 228 18.31 0.81 7.28
CA PRO A 228 16.99 0.17 7.29
C PRO A 228 16.93 -1.19 7.98
N THR A 229 18.08 -1.77 8.34
CA THR A 229 18.22 -3.03 9.08
C THR A 229 18.46 -2.83 10.57
N LEU A 230 18.85 -1.63 11.00
CA LEU A 230 19.21 -1.37 12.40
C LEU A 230 17.98 -1.01 13.22
N LEU A 231 17.55 -1.97 14.05
CA LEU A 231 16.40 -1.82 14.93
C LEU A 231 16.73 -0.90 16.11
N THR A 232 15.85 0.05 16.38
CA THR A 232 15.88 0.90 17.59
C THR A 232 14.61 0.64 18.41
N PRO A 233 14.69 0.05 19.62
CA PRO A 233 13.53 -0.16 20.47
C PRO A 233 13.07 1.14 21.14
N HIS A 234 11.77 1.26 21.40
CA HIS A 234 11.15 2.39 22.12
C HIS A 234 10.31 1.87 23.28
N THR A 235 10.33 2.56 24.40
CA THR A 235 9.40 2.24 25.49
C THR A 235 7.98 2.66 25.10
N ARG A 236 6.96 1.97 25.64
CA ARG A 236 5.55 2.35 25.42
C ARG A 236 5.27 3.78 25.88
N GLN A 237 5.95 4.23 26.94
CA GLN A 237 5.80 5.59 27.47
C GLN A 237 6.34 6.63 26.48
N ASP A 238 7.55 6.43 25.94
CA ASP A 238 8.13 7.32 24.93
C ASP A 238 7.27 7.34 23.65
N ALA A 239 6.79 6.17 23.22
CA ALA A 239 5.88 6.04 22.09
C ALA A 239 4.56 6.80 22.31
N ARG A 240 4.00 6.79 23.53
CA ARG A 240 2.77 7.52 23.88
C ARG A 240 2.98 9.02 24.07
N ILE A 241 4.15 9.46 24.51
CA ILE A 241 4.46 10.90 24.61
C ILE A 241 4.70 11.47 23.21
N GLY A 242 5.46 10.74 22.39
CA GLY A 242 5.81 11.10 21.04
C GLY A 242 7.32 11.01 20.83
N ILE A 243 7.72 10.32 19.76
CA ILE A 243 9.11 10.13 19.37
C ILE A 243 9.44 11.17 18.30
N GLY A 244 10.41 12.04 18.58
CA GLY A 244 10.89 13.03 17.61
C GLY A 244 11.57 12.35 16.40
N ILE A 245 11.35 12.91 15.21
CA ILE A 245 11.95 12.38 13.98
C ILE A 245 13.22 13.17 13.66
N ALA A 246 14.37 12.54 13.85
CA ALA A 246 15.66 13.05 13.41
C ALA A 246 15.98 12.59 11.98
N GLY A 247 16.85 13.33 11.29
CA GLY A 247 17.36 12.96 9.97
C GLY A 247 16.26 12.97 8.90
N ALA A 248 16.46 12.19 7.83
CA ALA A 248 15.58 12.15 6.67
C ALA A 248 14.20 11.55 6.98
N GLY A 249 14.08 10.80 8.07
CA GLY A 249 12.87 10.08 8.42
C GLY A 249 13.14 8.69 8.98
N ARG A 250 12.07 7.95 9.32
CA ARG A 250 12.13 6.63 9.96
C ARG A 250 10.90 5.79 9.61
N LEU A 251 11.07 4.46 9.64
CA LEU A 251 9.97 3.50 9.76
C LEU A 251 9.67 3.25 11.24
N PHE A 252 8.42 3.37 11.64
CA PHE A 252 7.91 2.97 12.95
C PHE A 252 7.08 1.70 12.81
N TYR A 253 7.28 0.76 13.72
CA TYR A 253 6.54 -0.49 13.79
C TYR A 253 6.06 -0.72 15.22
N CYS A 254 4.78 -1.04 15.37
CA CYS A 254 4.22 -1.50 16.63
C CYS A 254 3.39 -2.77 16.44
N THR A 255 3.34 -3.58 17.50
CA THR A 255 2.47 -4.76 17.56
C THR A 255 2.00 -5.03 18.98
N SER A 256 0.76 -5.50 19.12
CA SER A 256 0.14 -5.95 20.37
C SER A 256 -0.87 -7.05 20.03
N GLY A 257 -0.59 -8.30 20.42
CA GLY A 257 -1.41 -9.44 20.00
C GLY A 257 -1.48 -9.57 18.48
N ASP A 258 -2.70 -9.58 17.93
CA ASP A 258 -2.95 -9.64 16.48
C ASP A 258 -2.93 -8.25 15.80
N ASP A 259 -2.90 -7.17 16.58
CA ASP A 259 -2.85 -5.81 16.05
C ASP A 259 -1.42 -5.39 15.75
N ALA A 260 -1.23 -4.76 14.59
CA ALA A 260 0.05 -4.18 14.18
C ALA A 260 -0.16 -2.97 13.26
N ASP A 261 0.74 -2.00 13.36
CA ASP A 261 0.79 -0.86 12.45
C ASP A 261 2.23 -0.51 12.07
N ARG A 262 2.38 -0.06 10.83
CA ARG A 262 3.67 0.25 10.23
C ARG A 262 3.56 1.61 9.52
N LEU A 263 4.41 2.57 9.90
CA LEU A 263 4.37 3.93 9.37
C LEU A 263 5.77 4.42 9.01
N ILE A 264 6.00 4.71 7.73
CA ILE A 264 7.18 5.43 7.28
C ILE A 264 6.87 6.91 7.33
N VAL A 265 7.69 7.67 8.06
CA VAL A 265 7.62 9.12 8.06
C VAL A 265 8.89 9.68 7.46
N SER A 266 8.74 10.57 6.48
CA SER A 266 9.82 11.27 5.82
C SER A 266 9.68 12.77 6.05
N THR A 267 10.71 13.40 6.59
CA THR A 267 10.71 14.83 6.99
C THR A 267 11.14 15.77 5.86
N GLY A 268 11.33 15.24 4.64
CA GLY A 268 11.76 16.01 3.46
C GLY A 268 13.27 16.15 3.32
N LEU A 269 13.73 17.24 2.71
CA LEU A 269 15.15 17.53 2.53
C LEU A 269 15.72 18.04 3.85
N THR A 270 16.55 17.25 4.51
CA THR A 270 17.32 17.70 5.67
C THR A 270 18.55 18.46 5.19
N GLY A 271 18.46 19.79 5.17
CA GLY A 271 19.56 20.69 4.81
C GLY A 271 19.28 21.57 3.59
N ASN A 272 20.13 22.59 3.39
CA ASN A 272 20.00 23.58 2.31
C ASN A 272 20.50 23.08 0.94
N ASP A 273 20.78 21.78 0.77
CA ASP A 273 21.50 21.27 -0.40
C ASP A 273 20.82 20.09 -1.09
N LEU A 274 21.02 20.01 -2.41
CA LEU A 274 20.56 18.92 -3.29
C LEU A 274 21.08 17.53 -2.87
N GLN A 275 22.05 17.45 -1.95
CA GLN A 275 22.53 16.20 -1.38
C GLN A 275 21.44 15.41 -0.63
N ALA A 276 20.41 16.07 -0.11
CA ALA A 276 19.29 15.38 0.53
C ALA A 276 18.38 14.59 -0.47
N LEU A 277 18.62 14.76 -1.79
CA LEU A 277 18.08 13.89 -2.85
C LEU A 277 18.94 12.63 -3.06
N GLY A 278 20.23 12.68 -2.71
CA GLY A 278 21.22 11.60 -2.85
C GLY A 278 21.14 10.55 -1.74
N PHE A 279 19.92 10.22 -1.30
CA PHE A 279 19.68 9.22 -0.26
C PHE A 279 20.16 7.82 -0.70
N VAL A 280 21.12 7.26 0.04
CA VAL A 280 21.64 5.90 -0.17
C VAL A 280 21.53 5.12 1.15
N PRO A 281 20.62 4.12 1.23
CA PRO A 281 20.49 3.31 2.43
C PRO A 281 21.69 2.37 2.59
N ASN A 282 22.23 2.29 3.81
CA ASN A 282 23.31 1.38 4.16
C ASN A 282 22.76 0.00 4.53
N VAL A 283 22.98 -0.97 3.64
CA VAL A 283 22.61 -2.39 3.81
C VAL A 283 23.84 -3.31 3.86
N SER A 284 25.01 -2.75 4.20
CA SER A 284 26.28 -3.47 4.18
C SER A 284 26.29 -4.71 5.08
N ASP A 285 25.48 -4.73 6.15
CA ASP A 285 25.31 -5.90 7.02
C ASP A 285 24.67 -7.09 6.30
N ILE A 286 23.73 -6.85 5.39
CA ILE A 286 23.14 -7.90 4.54
C ILE A 286 24.19 -8.42 3.56
N SER A 287 24.84 -7.50 2.84
CA SER A 287 25.85 -7.85 1.83
C SER A 287 27.06 -8.57 2.41
N ALA A 288 27.41 -8.30 3.67
CA ALA A 288 28.50 -8.95 4.40
C ALA A 288 28.05 -10.24 5.13
N GLY A 289 26.77 -10.61 5.07
CA GLY A 289 26.23 -11.80 5.73
C GLY A 289 26.10 -11.69 7.25
N ARG A 290 26.22 -10.49 7.83
CA ARG A 290 25.95 -10.24 9.26
C ARG A 290 24.45 -10.25 9.57
N THR A 291 23.64 -9.84 8.60
CA THR A 291 22.19 -10.01 8.61
C THR A 291 21.85 -11.29 7.86
N THR A 292 21.05 -12.15 8.49
CA THR A 292 20.57 -13.39 7.88
C THR A 292 19.57 -13.10 6.76
N THR A 293 19.39 -14.05 5.85
CA THR A 293 18.42 -13.93 4.75
C THR A 293 16.98 -13.80 5.27
N VAL A 294 16.66 -14.43 6.41
CA VAL A 294 15.35 -14.30 7.07
C VAL A 294 15.13 -12.89 7.63
N GLU A 295 16.14 -12.29 8.26
CA GLU A 295 16.08 -10.90 8.75
C GLU A 295 15.97 -9.88 7.61
N ALA A 296 16.66 -10.13 6.49
CA ALA A 296 16.53 -9.31 5.28
C ALA A 296 15.10 -9.37 4.72
N LEU A 297 14.47 -10.55 4.70
CA LEU A 297 13.06 -10.71 4.32
C LEU A 297 12.11 -10.02 5.29
N ALA A 298 12.38 -10.09 6.60
CA ALA A 298 11.59 -9.37 7.61
C ALA A 298 11.70 -7.85 7.41
N THR A 299 12.88 -7.36 7.04
CA THR A 299 13.11 -5.96 6.66
C THR A 299 12.24 -5.60 5.45
N ILE A 300 12.29 -6.38 4.36
CA ILE A 300 11.48 -6.14 3.15
C ILE A 300 9.98 -6.08 3.50
N GLU A 301 9.48 -7.04 4.28
CA GLU A 301 8.08 -7.08 4.70
C GLU A 301 7.67 -5.84 5.50
N ALA A 302 8.51 -5.44 6.47
CA ALA A 302 8.25 -4.29 7.33
C ALA A 302 8.17 -2.99 6.54
N TRP A 303 9.12 -2.76 5.62
CA TRP A 303 9.18 -1.56 4.78
C TRP A 303 8.10 -1.54 3.70
N HIS A 304 7.79 -2.69 3.09
CA HIS A 304 6.78 -2.78 2.05
C HIS A 304 5.36 -2.54 2.57
N GLY A 305 5.02 -3.14 3.71
CA GLY A 305 3.68 -3.04 4.30
C GLY A 305 3.39 -1.77 5.08
N ALA A 306 4.27 -0.75 4.99
CA ALA A 306 4.15 0.47 5.76
C ALA A 306 3.42 1.59 5.01
N ARG A 307 2.51 2.23 5.75
CA ARG A 307 1.83 3.45 5.34
C ARG A 307 2.83 4.59 5.23
N LEU A 308 2.56 5.55 4.36
CA LEU A 308 3.50 6.62 4.04
C LEU A 308 3.06 7.99 4.59
N ALA A 309 3.97 8.69 5.24
CA ALA A 309 3.77 10.04 5.74
C ALA A 309 4.89 10.98 5.33
N GLY A 310 4.50 12.15 4.80
CA GLY A 310 5.43 13.20 4.44
C GLY A 310 6.06 13.06 3.05
N PRO A 311 6.77 14.12 2.61
CA PRO A 311 7.33 14.21 1.26
C PRO A 311 8.42 13.16 1.04
N LEU A 312 8.53 12.66 -0.19
CA LEU A 312 9.53 11.67 -0.63
C LEU A 312 9.43 10.30 0.06
N ALA A 313 8.44 10.05 0.93
CA ALA A 313 8.32 8.80 1.66
C ALA A 313 8.26 7.57 0.74
N ASP A 314 7.47 7.63 -0.35
CA ASP A 314 7.39 6.54 -1.32
C ASP A 314 8.72 6.33 -2.05
N ILE A 315 9.33 7.40 -2.56
CA ILE A 315 10.60 7.32 -3.29
C ILE A 315 11.70 6.71 -2.40
N ARG A 316 11.77 7.12 -1.14
CA ARG A 316 12.75 6.59 -0.18
C ARG A 316 12.44 5.14 0.20
N ARG A 317 11.16 4.77 0.38
CA ARG A 317 10.72 3.37 0.56
C ARG A 317 11.16 2.51 -0.62
N GLN A 318 10.89 2.93 -1.85
CA GLN A 318 11.30 2.19 -3.05
C GLN A 318 12.81 2.02 -3.09
N LYS A 319 13.58 3.08 -2.83
CA LYS A 319 15.04 3.02 -2.82
C LYS A 319 15.58 2.02 -1.77
N ILE A 320 14.98 1.99 -0.58
CA ILE A 320 15.30 1.01 0.46
C ILE A 320 15.00 -0.41 -0.03
N LEU A 321 13.78 -0.65 -0.53
CA LEU A 321 13.37 -1.97 -1.01
C LEU A 321 14.28 -2.46 -2.14
N GLU A 322 14.60 -1.62 -3.13
CA GLU A 322 15.54 -1.94 -4.21
C GLU A 322 16.92 -2.34 -3.68
N THR A 323 17.42 -1.58 -2.71
CA THR A 323 18.76 -1.77 -2.15
C THR A 323 18.85 -3.02 -1.27
N VAL A 324 17.80 -3.28 -0.47
CA VAL A 324 17.67 -4.51 0.33
C VAL A 324 17.48 -5.73 -0.57
N HIS A 325 16.68 -5.64 -1.65
CA HIS A 325 16.56 -6.73 -2.64
C HIS A 325 17.88 -7.06 -3.31
N SER A 326 18.63 -6.04 -3.76
CA SER A 326 19.94 -6.25 -4.37
C SER A 326 20.92 -6.91 -3.40
N ALA A 327 20.94 -6.49 -2.12
CA ALA A 327 21.79 -7.11 -1.10
C ALA A 327 21.36 -8.56 -0.78
N LEU A 328 20.05 -8.83 -0.73
CA LEU A 328 19.49 -10.18 -0.56
C LEU A 328 19.95 -11.12 -1.70
N PHE A 329 19.78 -10.70 -2.95
CA PHE A 329 20.20 -11.51 -4.10
C PHE A 329 21.72 -11.56 -4.26
N GLN A 330 22.50 -10.60 -3.75
CA GLN A 330 23.94 -10.75 -3.64
C GLN A 330 24.31 -11.90 -2.69
N GLN A 331 23.63 -12.02 -1.55
CA GLN A 331 23.89 -13.09 -0.58
C GLN A 331 23.57 -14.47 -1.17
N ILE A 332 22.47 -14.59 -1.92
CA ILE A 332 22.02 -15.86 -2.52
C ILE A 332 22.79 -16.21 -3.80
N CYS A 333 22.92 -15.25 -4.73
CA CYS A 333 23.43 -15.49 -6.08
C CYS A 333 24.91 -15.15 -6.25
N GLY A 334 25.51 -14.43 -5.29
CA GLY A 334 26.90 -14.01 -5.28
C GLY A 334 27.18 -12.63 -5.89
N PRO A 335 28.39 -12.08 -5.68
CA PRO A 335 28.75 -10.71 -6.08
C PRO A 335 28.88 -10.50 -7.59
N ALA A 336 29.19 -11.55 -8.36
CA ALA A 336 29.23 -11.47 -9.83
C ALA A 336 27.84 -11.22 -10.40
N TRP A 337 26.83 -11.96 -9.92
CA TRP A 337 25.43 -11.74 -10.26
C TRP A 337 25.00 -10.31 -9.92
N ASN A 338 25.28 -9.84 -8.70
CA ASN A 338 24.83 -8.53 -8.27
C ASN A 338 25.38 -7.38 -9.14
N ARG A 339 26.64 -7.48 -9.60
CA ARG A 339 27.22 -6.50 -10.53
C ARG A 339 26.52 -6.49 -11.89
N ALA A 340 26.22 -7.67 -12.44
CA ALA A 340 25.49 -7.79 -13.70
C ALA A 340 24.03 -7.31 -13.56
N GLU A 341 23.36 -7.61 -12.46
CA GLU A 341 21.99 -7.12 -12.17
C GLU A 341 21.97 -5.59 -12.08
N ALA A 342 22.92 -4.98 -11.35
CA ALA A 342 23.04 -3.53 -11.25
C ALA A 342 23.28 -2.87 -12.62
N GLN A 343 24.10 -3.50 -13.48
CA GLN A 343 24.31 -3.02 -14.85
C GLN A 343 23.02 -3.11 -15.68
N PHE A 344 22.29 -4.22 -15.61
CA PHE A 344 21.02 -4.39 -16.31
C PHE A 344 19.94 -3.39 -15.87
N LEU A 345 19.87 -3.06 -14.58
CA LEU A 345 18.89 -2.12 -14.04
C LEU A 345 19.20 -0.65 -14.39
N THR A 346 20.48 -0.33 -14.64
CA THR A 346 20.93 1.02 -14.99
C THR A 346 20.99 1.26 -16.50
N GLN A 347 21.32 0.24 -17.27
CA GLN A 347 21.50 0.31 -18.73
C GLN A 347 20.33 -0.36 -19.45
N SER A 348 19.84 0.26 -20.54
CA SER A 348 18.73 -0.24 -21.36
C SER A 348 19.17 -0.79 -22.71
N ASP A 349 20.29 -1.51 -22.73
CA ASP A 349 20.86 -2.08 -23.94
C ASP A 349 20.81 -3.62 -23.96
N ALA A 350 20.99 -4.19 -25.15
CA ALA A 350 21.04 -5.65 -25.32
C ALA A 350 22.25 -6.26 -24.61
N ARG A 351 23.36 -5.52 -24.51
CA ARG A 351 24.62 -5.99 -23.92
C ARG A 351 24.49 -6.28 -22.43
N SER A 352 23.90 -5.37 -21.65
CA SER A 352 23.68 -5.59 -20.22
C SER A 352 22.72 -6.77 -19.95
N ARG A 353 21.76 -7.01 -20.85
CA ARG A 353 20.87 -8.18 -20.79
C ARG A 353 21.62 -9.49 -21.06
N ASP A 354 22.49 -9.52 -22.06
CA ASP A 354 23.28 -10.70 -22.40
C ASP A 354 24.32 -11.02 -21.32
N GLU A 355 24.92 -9.97 -20.73
CA GLU A 355 25.82 -10.11 -19.59
C GLU A 355 25.10 -10.76 -18.39
N LEU A 356 23.91 -10.25 -18.03
CA LEU A 356 23.10 -10.83 -16.95
C LEU A 356 22.70 -12.29 -17.25
N GLN A 357 22.30 -12.58 -18.49
CA GLN A 357 21.97 -13.94 -18.93
C GLN A 357 23.14 -14.91 -18.73
N SER A 358 24.38 -14.48 -19.03
CA SER A 358 25.58 -15.31 -18.91
C SER A 358 25.88 -15.75 -17.47
N HIS A 359 25.38 -14.99 -16.49
CA HIS A 359 25.54 -15.31 -15.07
C HIS A 359 24.48 -16.25 -14.51
N VAL A 360 23.41 -16.57 -15.24
CA VAL A 360 22.37 -17.51 -14.79
C VAL A 360 22.97 -18.91 -14.64
N VAL A 361 23.46 -19.48 -15.74
CA VAL A 361 24.13 -20.79 -15.79
C VAL A 361 25.23 -20.72 -16.86
N LYS A 362 26.45 -21.16 -16.53
CA LYS A 362 27.64 -21.03 -17.40
C LYS A 362 27.50 -21.75 -18.75
N ARG A 363 26.69 -22.80 -18.85
CA ARG A 363 26.42 -23.55 -20.09
C ARG A 363 24.97 -24.05 -20.07
N GLY A 364 24.09 -23.49 -20.89
CA GLY A 364 22.75 -24.04 -21.01
C GLY A 364 21.79 -23.21 -21.86
N GLY A 365 20.89 -23.90 -22.57
CA GLY A 365 19.74 -23.28 -23.24
C GLY A 365 18.70 -22.72 -22.27
N PHE A 366 18.79 -23.03 -20.98
CA PHE A 366 17.85 -22.58 -19.94
C PHE A 366 17.62 -21.08 -19.95
N ALA A 367 18.67 -20.27 -19.75
CA ALA A 367 18.56 -18.81 -19.72
C ALA A 367 18.16 -18.21 -21.08
N VAL A 368 18.52 -18.88 -22.18
CA VAL A 368 18.10 -18.49 -23.54
C VAL A 368 16.60 -18.66 -23.72
N VAL A 369 16.03 -19.78 -23.23
CA VAL A 369 14.58 -20.00 -23.28
C VAL A 369 13.84 -19.01 -22.39
N LEU A 370 14.35 -18.72 -21.19
CA LEU A 370 13.79 -17.66 -20.32
C LEU A 370 13.71 -16.33 -21.06
N LYS A 371 14.81 -15.89 -21.68
CA LYS A 371 14.86 -14.62 -22.45
C LYS A 371 13.96 -14.63 -23.69
N ARG A 372 13.73 -15.79 -24.31
CA ARG A 372 12.89 -15.89 -25.50
C ARG A 372 11.40 -15.84 -25.16
N ASP A 373 10.99 -16.55 -24.10
CA ASP A 373 9.58 -16.85 -23.85
C ASP A 373 8.92 -15.91 -22.82
N TYR A 374 9.70 -15.12 -22.07
CA TYR A 374 9.15 -14.30 -20.96
C TYR A 374 8.00 -13.37 -21.36
N ALA A 375 8.00 -12.85 -22.60
CA ALA A 375 6.96 -11.94 -23.10
C ALA A 375 5.62 -12.64 -23.40
N THR A 376 5.62 -13.98 -23.51
CA THR A 376 4.43 -14.80 -23.78
C THR A 376 3.86 -15.46 -22.52
N LEU A 377 4.48 -15.24 -21.37
CA LEU A 377 4.05 -15.86 -20.12
C LEU A 377 2.72 -15.29 -19.62
N PRO A 378 1.89 -16.13 -18.95
CA PRO A 378 0.67 -15.66 -18.30
C PRO A 378 1.00 -14.72 -17.13
N THR A 379 -0.04 -14.10 -16.56
CA THR A 379 0.10 -13.29 -15.33
C THR A 379 -0.08 -14.11 -14.05
N ASP A 380 -0.61 -15.32 -14.15
CA ASP A 380 -0.81 -16.23 -13.01
C ASP A 380 0.53 -16.81 -12.53
N GLY A 381 0.90 -16.54 -11.29
CA GLY A 381 2.15 -16.98 -10.70
C GLY A 381 2.29 -18.51 -10.62
N MET A 382 1.19 -19.23 -10.46
CA MET A 382 1.21 -20.70 -10.37
C MET A 382 1.51 -21.32 -11.74
N GLU A 383 0.90 -20.83 -12.82
CA GLU A 383 1.19 -21.31 -14.18
C GLU A 383 2.66 -21.02 -14.56
N ILE A 384 3.18 -19.86 -14.16
CA ILE A 384 4.60 -19.51 -14.36
C ILE A 384 5.50 -20.45 -13.56
N ALA A 385 5.13 -20.79 -12.32
CA ALA A 385 5.88 -21.72 -11.48
C ALA A 385 5.95 -23.12 -12.07
N GLU A 386 4.84 -23.64 -12.61
CA GLU A 386 4.81 -24.92 -13.30
C GLU A 386 5.68 -24.93 -14.55
N TRP A 387 5.55 -23.89 -15.39
CA TRP A 387 6.37 -23.74 -16.60
C TRP A 387 7.86 -23.67 -16.27
N PHE A 388 8.23 -22.84 -15.29
CA PHE A 388 9.61 -22.63 -14.89
C PHE A 388 10.21 -23.88 -14.25
N GLY A 389 9.46 -24.58 -13.38
CA GLY A 389 9.88 -25.84 -12.78
C GLY A 389 10.11 -26.93 -13.82
N ALA A 390 9.19 -27.07 -14.79
CA ALA A 390 9.35 -28.02 -15.90
C ALA A 390 10.55 -27.67 -16.80
N LEU A 391 10.83 -26.38 -16.99
CA LEU A 391 11.99 -25.92 -17.73
C LEU A 391 13.30 -26.19 -16.97
N ALA A 392 13.33 -25.92 -15.66
CA ALA A 392 14.48 -26.18 -14.80
C ALA A 392 14.82 -27.68 -14.74
N ASP A 393 13.82 -28.55 -14.67
CA ASP A 393 13.99 -30.00 -14.71
C ASP A 393 14.55 -30.47 -16.07
N ARG A 394 13.97 -29.99 -17.18
CA ARG A 394 14.41 -30.32 -18.55
C ARG A 394 15.86 -29.97 -18.84
N PHE A 395 16.35 -28.87 -18.28
CA PHE A 395 17.74 -28.42 -18.42
C PHE A 395 18.63 -28.88 -17.27
N GLU A 396 18.14 -29.80 -16.42
CA GLU A 396 18.87 -30.38 -15.28
C GLU A 396 19.40 -29.34 -14.28
N ILE A 397 18.72 -28.19 -14.17
CA ILE A 397 19.08 -27.11 -13.23
C ILE A 397 18.57 -27.43 -11.83
N CYS A 398 17.32 -27.87 -11.71
CA CYS A 398 16.70 -28.26 -10.45
C CYS A 398 15.55 -29.23 -10.71
N LYS A 399 15.58 -30.38 -10.04
CA LYS A 399 14.49 -31.39 -10.10
C LYS A 399 13.44 -31.19 -9.00
N ASP A 400 13.77 -30.41 -7.98
CA ASP A 400 12.88 -30.09 -6.88
C ASP A 400 11.94 -28.95 -7.30
N ARG A 401 10.71 -29.31 -7.67
CA ARG A 401 9.68 -28.34 -8.04
C ARG A 401 9.40 -27.32 -6.94
N SER A 402 9.49 -27.71 -5.67
CA SER A 402 9.25 -26.80 -4.54
C SER A 402 10.34 -25.73 -4.43
N ALA A 403 11.60 -26.09 -4.73
CA ALA A 403 12.70 -25.14 -4.77
C ALA A 403 12.57 -24.17 -5.96
N SER A 404 12.14 -24.66 -7.13
CA SER A 404 11.85 -23.80 -8.30
C SER A 404 10.72 -22.81 -8.05
N GLU A 405 9.60 -23.27 -7.45
CA GLU A 405 8.48 -22.39 -7.09
C GLU A 405 8.91 -21.36 -6.04
N PHE A 406 9.59 -21.81 -4.98
CA PHE A 406 10.07 -20.91 -3.93
C PHE A 406 11.04 -19.85 -4.49
N ALA A 407 11.96 -20.22 -5.39
CA ALA A 407 12.85 -19.27 -6.04
C ALA A 407 12.08 -18.21 -6.85
N LEU A 408 11.02 -18.59 -7.56
CA LEU A 408 10.17 -17.65 -8.30
C LEU A 408 9.38 -16.72 -7.38
N ARG A 409 8.75 -17.26 -6.32
CA ARG A 409 8.06 -16.44 -5.32
C ARG A 409 9.03 -15.49 -4.63
N LEU A 410 10.26 -15.92 -4.35
CA LEU A 410 11.29 -15.08 -3.75
C LEU A 410 11.71 -13.93 -4.69
N ALA A 411 11.82 -14.21 -5.99
CA ALA A 411 12.15 -13.23 -7.01
C ALA A 411 11.03 -12.23 -7.32
N SER A 412 9.76 -12.60 -7.10
CA SER A 412 8.59 -11.83 -7.53
C SER A 412 7.69 -11.30 -6.42
N ALA A 413 7.81 -11.81 -5.19
CA ALA A 413 7.03 -11.34 -4.04
C ALA A 413 7.77 -11.58 -2.72
N PRO A 414 9.02 -11.08 -2.56
CA PRO A 414 9.84 -11.33 -1.36
C PRO A 414 9.17 -10.85 -0.07
N ASN A 415 8.34 -9.81 -0.13
CA ASN A 415 7.55 -9.30 1.00
C ASN A 415 6.48 -10.27 1.52
N ARG A 416 6.11 -11.32 0.77
CA ARG A 416 5.09 -12.31 1.17
C ARG A 416 5.68 -13.65 1.59
N ILE A 417 6.97 -13.87 1.34
CA ILE A 417 7.65 -15.16 1.58
C ILE A 417 7.50 -15.65 3.01
N ARG A 418 7.69 -14.76 4.01
CA ARG A 418 7.54 -15.13 5.42
C ARG A 418 6.13 -15.59 5.77
N THR A 419 5.13 -14.98 5.14
CA THR A 419 3.72 -15.33 5.36
C THR A 419 3.36 -16.68 4.75
N TRP A 420 3.87 -16.97 3.55
CA TRP A 420 3.58 -18.20 2.82
C TRP A 420 4.26 -19.43 3.41
N TYR A 421 5.53 -19.30 3.80
CA TYR A 421 6.34 -20.48 4.14
C TYR A 421 6.55 -20.70 5.64
N LYS A 422 6.34 -19.68 6.48
CA LYS A 422 6.40 -19.75 7.96
C LYS A 422 7.54 -20.68 8.45
N ASN A 423 7.20 -21.91 8.85
CA ASN A 423 8.11 -22.89 9.44
C ASN A 423 9.08 -23.53 8.45
N ASP A 424 8.75 -23.58 7.15
CA ASP A 424 9.59 -24.16 6.09
C ASP A 424 10.62 -23.17 5.52
N LEU A 425 10.57 -21.90 5.96
CA LEU A 425 11.33 -20.82 5.33
C LEU A 425 12.85 -21.07 5.34
N GLU A 426 13.41 -21.45 6.49
CA GLU A 426 14.86 -21.64 6.64
C GLU A 426 15.37 -22.75 5.73
N ARG A 427 14.69 -23.91 5.74
CA ARG A 427 15.01 -25.05 4.87
C ARG A 427 14.94 -24.67 3.38
N LEU A 428 13.92 -23.91 2.97
CA LEU A 428 13.77 -23.50 1.57
C LEU A 428 14.84 -22.47 1.14
N LEU A 429 15.25 -21.58 2.04
CA LEU A 429 16.36 -20.64 1.80
C LEU A 429 17.70 -21.36 1.67
N GLU A 430 17.96 -22.37 2.51
CA GLU A 430 19.14 -23.23 2.39
C GLU A 430 19.16 -23.95 1.03
N ASN A 431 18.03 -24.55 0.63
CA ASN A 431 17.90 -25.20 -0.68
C ASN A 431 18.21 -24.24 -1.83
N VAL A 432 17.64 -23.04 -1.84
CA VAL A 432 17.88 -22.08 -2.94
C VAL A 432 19.29 -21.51 -2.94
N THR A 433 19.93 -21.41 -1.77
CA THR A 433 21.35 -21.03 -1.68
C THR A 433 22.24 -22.15 -2.23
N GLN A 434 21.92 -23.41 -1.98
CA GLN A 434 22.61 -24.57 -2.54
C GLN A 434 22.44 -24.66 -4.07
N TYR A 435 21.25 -24.32 -4.58
CA TYR A 435 20.92 -24.31 -6.00
C TYR A 435 20.89 -22.87 -6.56
N ALA A 436 21.95 -22.09 -6.35
CA ALA A 436 21.99 -20.67 -6.75
C ALA A 436 21.62 -20.42 -8.23
N ASP A 437 21.85 -21.38 -9.13
CA ASP A 437 21.48 -21.29 -10.54
C ASP A 437 19.96 -21.20 -10.77
N VAL A 438 19.14 -21.92 -9.98
CA VAL A 438 17.67 -21.77 -10.05
C VAL A 438 17.23 -20.41 -9.52
N ALA A 439 17.90 -19.91 -8.47
CA ALA A 439 17.65 -18.58 -7.91
C ALA A 439 17.95 -17.47 -8.94
N ARG A 440 19.09 -17.57 -9.62
CA ARG A 440 19.49 -16.65 -10.70
C ARG A 440 18.52 -16.72 -11.87
N GLY A 441 18.08 -17.92 -12.26
CA GLY A 441 17.09 -18.10 -13.31
C GLY A 441 15.75 -17.44 -12.99
N ALA A 442 15.24 -17.66 -11.78
CA ALA A 442 14.00 -17.05 -11.29
C ALA A 442 14.12 -15.53 -11.23
N ARG A 443 15.26 -15.01 -10.71
CA ARG A 443 15.54 -13.58 -10.64
C ARG A 443 15.67 -12.95 -12.03
N PHE A 444 16.35 -13.61 -12.96
CA PHE A 444 16.47 -13.16 -14.35
C PHE A 444 15.10 -13.00 -15.00
N LEU A 445 14.25 -14.03 -14.88
CA LEU A 445 12.91 -14.00 -15.45
C LEU A 445 12.06 -12.88 -14.85
N ALA A 446 12.08 -12.75 -13.53
CA ALA A 446 11.36 -11.69 -12.82
C ALA A 446 11.78 -10.29 -13.29
N LEU A 447 13.08 -10.06 -13.49
CA LEU A 447 13.62 -8.79 -13.98
C LEU A 447 13.22 -8.48 -15.43
N LEU A 448 13.19 -9.50 -16.31
CA LEU A 448 12.72 -9.32 -17.69
C LEU A 448 11.23 -8.93 -17.72
N CYS A 449 10.38 -9.64 -16.98
CA CYS A 449 8.94 -9.34 -16.89
C CYS A 449 8.66 -7.99 -16.21
N ALA A 450 9.45 -7.61 -15.20
CA ALA A 450 9.32 -6.31 -14.53
C ALA A 450 9.63 -5.14 -15.48
N ARG A 451 10.63 -5.29 -16.34
CA ARG A 451 11.07 -4.22 -17.27
C ARG A 451 10.05 -3.91 -18.37
N ASP A 452 9.35 -4.93 -18.86
CA ASP A 452 8.33 -4.77 -19.91
C ASP A 452 6.97 -4.34 -19.35
N SER A 453 6.78 -4.38 -18.02
CA SER A 453 5.57 -3.91 -17.36
C SER A 453 5.53 -2.38 -17.31
N GLU A 454 4.93 -1.73 -18.31
CA GLU A 454 4.80 -0.26 -18.34
C GLU A 454 4.07 0.31 -17.09
N GLY A 455 4.63 1.37 -16.50
CA GLY A 455 3.93 2.25 -15.54
C GLY A 455 4.02 1.90 -14.05
N HIS A 456 5.15 1.33 -13.56
CA HIS A 456 5.39 1.20 -12.11
C HIS A 456 6.79 1.61 -11.66
N ASN A 457 6.89 2.12 -10.42
CA ASN A 457 8.13 2.58 -9.79
C ASN A 457 9.05 1.43 -9.34
N SER A 458 8.55 0.20 -9.17
CA SER A 458 9.39 -0.93 -8.78
C SER A 458 9.97 -1.61 -10.02
N ARG A 459 11.18 -1.18 -10.43
CA ARG A 459 11.91 -1.73 -11.59
C ARG A 459 12.36 -3.19 -11.42
N MET A 460 12.14 -3.77 -10.24
CA MET A 460 12.76 -5.02 -9.80
C MET A 460 11.78 -6.18 -9.60
N ILE A 461 10.45 -5.96 -9.70
CA ILE A 461 9.44 -6.97 -9.37
C ILE A 461 8.36 -7.04 -10.47
N PRO A 462 8.04 -8.25 -11.01
CA PRO A 462 6.99 -8.43 -12.02
C PRO A 462 5.57 -8.39 -11.41
N ARG A 463 4.55 -8.19 -12.26
CA ARG A 463 3.13 -8.14 -11.84
C ARG A 463 2.45 -9.50 -11.76
N TRP A 464 3.16 -10.54 -11.34
CA TRP A 464 2.58 -11.88 -11.22
C TRP A 464 1.59 -11.96 -10.06
N GLN A 465 0.48 -12.63 -10.29
CA GLN A 465 -0.58 -12.81 -9.31
C GLN A 465 -0.37 -14.16 -8.62
N TRP A 466 0.02 -14.11 -7.36
CA TRP A 466 0.10 -15.28 -6.49
C TRP A 466 -1.17 -15.33 -5.64
N GLN A 467 -2.01 -16.35 -5.89
CA GLN A 467 -3.21 -16.64 -5.11
C GLN A 467 -2.86 -17.30 -3.77
#